data_AF-A0A0Q8XFK6-F1
#
_entry.id   AF-A0A0Q8XFK6-F1
#
_cell.length_a   1.000
_cell.length_b   1.000
_cell.length_c   1.000
_cell.angle_alpha   90.00
_cell.angle_beta   90.00
_cell.angle_gamma   90.00
#
_symmetry.space_group_name_H-M   'P 1'
#
loop_
_entity.id
_entity.type
_entity.pdbx_description
1 polymer ?
#
loop_
_entity_poly.entity_id
_entity_poly.type
_entity_poly.pdbx_seq_one_letter_code
_entity_poly.pdbx_strand_id
1 'polypeptide(L)'
;MPAYIVGYDLDQPNQQYDCLKKKLEAYGTQWRFQQSVWLIDTSDSAATIRDNLKSCLDSGDKLFVGRLAGEAAWQGYSDKGNSWLTKLLTAGFG
;
A
#
# COMPACT_ATOMS: atom_id res chain seq x y z
N MET A 1 5.35 13.06 -4.16
CA MET A 1 3.95 12.64 -4.42
C MET A 1 3.39 12.15 -3.07
N PRO A 2 2.06 12.04 -2.88
CA PRO A 2 1.51 11.56 -1.62
C PRO A 2 1.75 10.06 -1.40
N ALA A 3 2.12 9.69 -0.18
CA ALA A 3 2.19 8.31 0.26
C ALA A 3 0.82 7.78 0.68
N TYR A 4 0.54 6.51 0.37
CA TYR A 4 -0.67 5.80 0.74
C TYR A 4 -0.36 4.49 1.44
N ILE A 5 -1.18 4.14 2.42
CA ILE A 5 -1.27 2.80 2.97
C ILE A 5 -2.43 2.05 2.29
N VAL A 6 -2.14 0.84 1.85
CA VAL A 6 -3.11 -0.09 1.24
C VAL A 6 -3.17 -1.33 2.12
N GLY A 7 -4.33 -1.65 2.65
CA GLY A 7 -4.57 -2.88 3.42
C GLY A 7 -5.64 -3.72 2.76
N TYR A 8 -5.49 -5.04 2.79
CA TYR A 8 -6.52 -5.95 2.29
C TYR A 8 -6.73 -7.17 3.20
N ASP A 9 -7.93 -7.73 3.14
CA ASP A 9 -8.34 -8.95 3.82
C ASP A 9 -9.06 -9.81 2.77
N LEU A 10 -8.52 -10.99 2.47
CA LEU A 10 -8.96 -11.84 1.36
C LEU A 10 -9.58 -13.12 1.91
N ASP A 11 -10.76 -13.48 1.43
CA ASP A 11 -11.45 -14.72 1.85
C ASP A 11 -10.87 -15.95 1.10
N GLN A 12 -10.53 -15.80 -0.18
CA GLN A 12 -9.89 -16.84 -1.02
C GLN A 12 -8.55 -16.38 -1.60
N PRO A 13 -7.46 -16.45 -0.81
CA PRO A 13 -6.29 -15.60 -1.03
C PRO A 13 -5.47 -15.93 -2.28
N ASN A 14 -5.41 -17.17 -2.75
CA ASN A 14 -4.32 -17.58 -3.66
C ASN A 14 -4.24 -16.80 -4.98
N GLN A 15 -5.32 -16.74 -5.78
CA GLN A 15 -5.27 -16.06 -7.08
C GLN A 15 -5.37 -14.52 -6.96
N GLN A 16 -6.16 -14.05 -6.00
CA GLN A 16 -6.37 -12.62 -5.77
C GLN A 16 -5.10 -11.94 -5.24
N TYR A 17 -4.36 -12.63 -4.38
CA TYR A 17 -3.11 -12.15 -3.82
C TYR A 17 -2.08 -11.86 -4.94
N ASP A 18 -1.95 -12.75 -5.92
CA ASP A 18 -1.04 -12.56 -7.04
C ASP A 18 -1.47 -11.38 -7.93
N CYS A 19 -2.77 -11.20 -8.15
CA CYS A 19 -3.33 -10.06 -8.88
C CYS A 19 -3.02 -8.74 -8.16
N LEU A 20 -3.32 -8.65 -6.86
CA LEU A 20 -3.06 -7.46 -6.04
C LEU A 20 -1.57 -7.14 -5.98
N LYS A 21 -0.73 -8.15 -5.72
CA LYS A 21 0.72 -8.02 -5.69
C LYS A 21 1.23 -7.44 -7.01
N LYS A 22 0.81 -7.99 -8.15
CA LYS A 22 1.24 -7.51 -9.47
C LYS A 22 0.84 -6.06 -9.72
N LYS A 23 -0.37 -5.65 -9.34
CA LYS A 23 -0.84 -4.26 -9.49
C LYS A 23 -0.09 -3.31 -8.55
N LEU A 24 0.19 -3.73 -7.33
CA LEU A 24 0.92 -2.92 -6.35
C LEU A 24 2.40 -2.78 -6.71
N GLU A 25 3.02 -3.82 -7.26
CA GLU A 25 4.40 -3.79 -7.77
C GLU A 25 4.58 -2.90 -9.00
N ALA A 26 3.49 -2.59 -9.72
CA ALA A 26 3.52 -1.70 -10.88
C ALA A 26 3.58 -0.20 -10.50
N TYR A 27 3.33 0.17 -9.25
CA TYR A 27 3.60 1.52 -8.77
C TYR A 27 5.11 1.74 -8.65
N GLY A 28 5.59 2.91 -9.10
CA GLY A 28 7.03 3.17 -9.21
C GLY A 28 7.77 3.12 -7.87
N THR A 29 7.16 3.64 -6.80
CA THR A 29 7.68 3.50 -5.43
C THR A 29 6.65 2.78 -4.58
N GLN A 30 7.01 1.58 -4.15
CA GLN A 30 6.16 0.72 -3.34
C GLN A 30 7.01 -0.06 -2.34
N TRP A 31 6.38 -0.47 -1.25
CA TRP A 31 6.93 -1.47 -0.37
C TRP A 31 5.83 -2.33 0.24
N ARG A 32 6.03 -3.64 0.16
CA ARG A 32 5.23 -4.62 0.91
C ARG A 32 5.60 -4.55 2.40
N PHE A 33 4.86 -3.74 3.15
CA PHE A 33 5.06 -3.47 4.57
C PHE A 33 4.74 -4.69 5.45
N GLN A 34 3.68 -5.42 5.10
CA GLN A 34 3.29 -6.70 5.70
C GLN A 34 2.68 -7.62 4.63
N GLN A 35 2.25 -8.83 5.02
CA GLN A 35 1.69 -9.76 4.06
C GLN A 35 0.48 -9.21 3.30
N SER A 36 -0.34 -8.41 3.99
CA SER A 36 -1.56 -7.79 3.47
C SER A 36 -1.59 -6.27 3.60
N VAL A 37 -0.43 -5.64 3.79
CA VAL A 37 -0.30 -4.18 3.90
C VAL A 37 0.84 -3.70 3.02
N TRP A 38 0.55 -2.67 2.24
CA TRP A 38 1.49 -2.04 1.31
C TRP A 38 1.54 -0.54 1.54
N LEU A 39 2.69 0.03 1.23
CA LEU A 39 2.92 1.45 1.17
C LEU A 39 3.27 1.81 -0.26
N ILE A 40 2.58 2.79 -0.85
CA ILE A 40 2.83 3.22 -2.24
C ILE A 40 2.92 4.75 -2.32
N ASP A 41 3.76 5.25 -3.22
CA ASP A 41 3.82 6.66 -3.59
C ASP A 41 3.30 6.83 -5.02
N THR A 42 2.29 7.68 -5.20
CA THR A 42 1.64 7.93 -6.48
C THR A 42 0.94 9.30 -6.48
N SER A 43 0.70 9.84 -7.68
CA SER A 43 -0.15 11.02 -7.87
C SER A 43 -1.65 10.70 -7.88
N ASP A 44 -2.00 9.42 -7.90
CA ASP A 44 -3.39 8.96 -7.87
C ASP A 44 -4.08 9.28 -6.54
N SER A 45 -5.40 9.47 -6.60
CA SER A 45 -6.21 9.57 -5.40
C SER A 45 -6.42 8.20 -4.74
N ALA A 46 -6.77 8.18 -3.45
CA ALA A 46 -7.14 6.94 -2.76
C ALA A 46 -8.27 6.18 -3.47
N ALA A 47 -9.24 6.90 -4.05
CA ALA A 47 -10.35 6.30 -4.80
C ALA A 47 -9.86 5.65 -6.10
N THR A 48 -8.97 6.32 -6.84
CA THR A 48 -8.36 5.79 -8.07
C THR A 48 -7.57 4.51 -7.80
N ILE A 49 -6.76 4.51 -6.73
CA ILE A 49 -5.99 3.33 -6.29
C ILE A 49 -6.96 2.20 -5.94
N ARG A 50 -7.98 2.47 -5.12
CA ARG A 50 -9.00 1.49 -4.73
C ARG A 50 -9.67 0.88 -5.95
N ASP A 51 -10.12 1.71 -6.89
CA ASP A 51 -10.87 1.25 -8.07
C ASP A 51 -9.99 0.42 -9.01
N ASN A 52 -8.71 0.77 -9.15
CA ASN A 52 -7.74 -0.07 -9.85
C ASN A 52 -7.60 -1.44 -9.17
N LEU A 53 -7.41 -1.49 -7.85
CA LEU A 53 -7.21 -2.75 -7.12
C LEU A 53 -8.48 -3.60 -7.01
N LYS A 54 -9.67 -2.97 -7.02
CA LYS A 54 -10.97 -3.65 -6.90
C LYS A 54 -11.20 -4.74 -7.93
N SER A 55 -10.60 -4.64 -9.12
CA SER A 55 -10.73 -5.68 -10.14
C SER A 55 -10.04 -7.01 -9.79
N CYS A 56 -9.27 -7.05 -8.70
CA CYS A 56 -8.63 -8.26 -8.18
C CYS A 56 -9.41 -8.91 -7.03
N LEU A 57 -10.51 -8.29 -6.58
CA LEU A 57 -11.30 -8.72 -5.43
C LEU A 57 -12.58 -9.44 -5.88
N ASP A 58 -13.05 -10.36 -5.06
CA ASP A 58 -14.37 -10.99 -5.18
C ASP A 58 -15.30 -10.62 -4.01
N SER A 59 -16.44 -11.32 -3.94
CA SER A 59 -17.48 -11.06 -2.95
C SER A 59 -17.06 -11.60 -1.59
N GLY A 60 -16.57 -10.70 -0.73
CA GLY A 60 -16.21 -11.03 0.65
C GLY A 60 -14.93 -10.32 1.08
N ASP A 61 -14.09 -9.97 0.12
CA ASP A 61 -12.84 -9.30 0.36
C ASP A 61 -13.03 -7.84 0.82
N LYS A 62 -12.04 -7.36 1.57
CA LYS A 62 -12.00 -5.98 2.05
C LYS A 62 -10.74 -5.31 1.55
N LEU A 63 -10.89 -4.06 1.15
CA LEU A 63 -9.79 -3.21 0.69
C LEU A 63 -9.88 -1.84 1.35
N PHE A 64 -8.75 -1.40 1.89
CA PHE A 64 -8.57 -0.09 2.50
C PHE A 64 -7.45 0.65 1.77
N VAL A 65 -7.70 1.92 1.45
CA VAL A 65 -6.68 2.84 0.93
C VAL A 65 -6.79 4.15 1.69
N GLY A 66 -5.70 4.57 2.34
CA GLY A 66 -5.61 5.80 3.11
C GLY A 66 -4.38 6.61 2.73
N ARG A 67 -4.53 7.92 2.59
CA ARG A 67 -3.37 8.82 2.45
C ARG A 67 -2.64 8.91 3.79
N LEU A 68 -1.33 8.76 3.78
CA LEU A 68 -0.48 9.05 4.92
C LEU A 68 -0.18 10.56 4.92
N ALA A 69 -0.83 11.28 5.85
CA ALA A 69 -0.78 12.74 5.92
C ALA A 69 -0.66 13.27 7.37
N GLY A 70 -0.28 12.40 8.32
CA GLY A 70 -0.11 12.76 9.72
C GLY A 70 0.97 11.92 10.38
N GLU A 71 0.70 11.46 11.60
CA GLU A 71 1.61 10.64 12.38
C GLU A 71 1.59 9.18 11.92
N ALA A 72 2.75 8.54 11.90
CA ALA A 72 2.91 7.11 11.72
C ALA A 72 4.04 6.60 12.62
N ALA A 73 3.88 5.38 13.14
CA ALA A 73 4.89 4.70 13.94
C ALA A 73 4.98 3.23 13.52
N TRP A 74 6.17 2.65 13.64
CA TRP A 74 6.46 1.27 13.28
C TRP A 74 7.60 0.72 14.16
N GLN A 75 7.74 -0.61 14.20
CA GLN A 75 8.79 -1.30 14.95
C GLN A 75 9.19 -2.62 14.27
N GLY A 76 10.39 -3.12 14.54
CA GLY A 76 10.85 -4.44 14.08
C GLY A 76 11.40 -4.49 12.65
N TYR A 77 11.63 -3.36 12.00
CA TYR A 77 12.23 -3.27 10.66
C TYR A 77 13.74 -2.99 10.73
N SER A 78 14.47 -3.45 9.69
CA SER A 78 15.92 -3.19 9.55
C SER A 78 16.23 -1.72 9.29
N ASP A 79 17.49 -1.32 9.46
CA ASP A 79 17.95 0.06 9.21
C ASP A 79 17.59 0.57 7.81
N LYS A 80 17.67 -0.32 6.81
CA LYS A 80 17.26 -0.02 5.44
C LYS A 80 15.75 0.24 5.35
N GLY A 81 14.93 -0.57 6.03
CA GLY A 81 13.48 -0.38 6.10
C GLY A 81 13.09 0.91 6.82
N ASN A 82 13.71 1.18 7.98
CA ASN A 82 13.51 2.42 8.74
C ASN A 82 13.86 3.67 7.91
N SER A 83 14.98 3.62 7.21
CA SER A 83 15.41 4.71 6.33
C SER A 83 14.44 4.93 5.16
N TRP A 84 13.91 3.84 4.58
CA TRP A 84 12.95 3.93 3.48
C TRP A 84 11.62 4.54 3.93
N LEU A 85 11.05 4.08 5.05
CA LEU A 85 9.81 4.61 5.63
C LEU A 85 9.92 6.10 5.96
N THR A 86 11.01 6.48 6.61
CA THR A 86 11.27 7.88 6.98
C THR A 86 11.31 8.77 5.74
N LYS A 87 11.96 8.31 4.66
CA LYS A 87 12.01 9.05 3.39
C LYS A 87 10.66 9.15 2.71
N LEU A 88 9.92 8.03 2.63
CA LEU A 88 8.57 8.01 2.04
C LEU A 88 7.66 9.03 2.74
N LEU A 89 7.66 9.03 4.07
CA LEU A 89 6.78 9.88 4.85
C LEU A 89 7.20 11.35 4.77
N THR A 90 8.51 11.66 4.82
CA THR A 90 8.98 13.05 4.75
C THR A 90 8.89 13.67 3.35
N ALA A 91 8.98 12.88 2.28
CA ALA A 91 8.83 13.36 0.90
C ALA A 91 7.43 13.90 0.56
N GLY A 92 6.41 13.58 1.36
CA GLY A 92 5.03 14.05 1.20
C GLY A 92 4.68 15.33 1.95
N PHE A 93 5.60 15.86 2.78
CA PHE A 93 5.41 17.07 3.60
C PHE A 93 6.35 18.23 3.22
N GLY A 94 7.01 18.15 2.08
CA GLY A 94 7.86 19.22 1.51
C GLY A 94 7.10 20.20 0.64
#